data_AF-A0A8C1GED5-F1
#
_entry.id   AF-A0A8C1GED5-F1
#
_cell.length_a   1.000
_cell.length_b   1.000
_cell.length_c   1.000
_cell.angle_alpha   90.00
_cell.angle_beta   90.00
_cell.angle_gamma   90.00
#
_symmetry.space_group_name_H-M   'P 1'
#
loop_
_entity.id
_entity.type
_entity.pdbx_description
1 polymer ?
#
loop_
_entity_poly.entity_id
_entity_poly.type
_entity_poly.pdbx_seq_one_letter_code
_entity_poly.pdbx_strand_id
1 'polypeptide(L)'
;MFYYGCAHFISRLLDFIEQMGKFYSEVKLAYAVRGHKMDRGVKIKEQIVIGTPGTVLDWCVKLKLIDPKKIKVFVLDEADVMIATQGHQDQSIRIQRMLPKGCQMLLFSATFEDSVWKFAERVVPDPNIIKLKREEETLDTIKQYYVLCNSKEDKFNALCNIYGAITIAQAMIFCHTRKTANWLAGQLSKEGHQVALLSGEMVVEQRAAVIERFRDGKEKVLITTNVCARGIDVEQVSVVINFDLPLDKDGNPDNETYLHRIGRTGRFGKRGLAVNMVDSQRSMEILKTYEKHFNKKIGRLDTDDLDEIEKIAN
;
A
#
# COMPACT_ATOMS: atom_id res chain seq x y z
N MET A 1 -20.64 -7.37 9.16
CA MET A 1 -19.19 -7.23 9.42
C MET A 1 -18.78 -5.89 8.85
N PHE A 2 -18.07 -5.06 9.63
CA PHE A 2 -17.50 -3.81 9.12
C PHE A 2 -16.01 -4.00 8.87
N TYR A 3 -15.54 -3.59 7.71
CA TYR A 3 -14.13 -3.68 7.33
C TYR A 3 -13.64 -2.38 6.72
N TYR A 4 -12.40 -1.99 7.03
CA TYR A 4 -11.82 -0.71 6.67
C TYR A 4 -10.54 -0.85 5.84
N GLY A 5 -10.35 0.04 4.86
CA GLY A 5 -9.07 0.32 4.19
C GLY A 5 -9.16 1.60 3.34
N CYS A 6 -8.03 2.15 2.86
CA CYS A 6 -8.06 3.26 1.89
C CYS A 6 -8.87 2.84 0.64
N ALA A 7 -9.51 3.75 -0.10
CA ALA A 7 -10.51 3.40 -1.14
C ALA A 7 -10.09 2.30 -2.14
N HIS A 8 -8.78 2.12 -2.37
CA HIS A 8 -8.24 1.03 -3.17
C HIS A 8 -8.21 -0.35 -2.46
N PHE A 9 -7.90 -0.40 -1.15
CA PHE A 9 -7.96 -1.64 -0.35
C PHE A 9 -9.34 -2.26 -0.32
N ILE A 10 -10.36 -1.40 -0.37
CA ILE A 10 -11.76 -1.81 -0.36
C ILE A 10 -12.02 -2.70 -1.57
N SER A 11 -11.60 -2.32 -2.79
CA SER A 11 -11.77 -3.16 -4.00
C SER A 11 -11.22 -4.59 -3.85
N ARG A 12 -9.99 -4.75 -3.38
CA ARG A 12 -9.36 -6.08 -3.25
C ARG A 12 -10.02 -6.95 -2.20
N LEU A 13 -10.34 -6.37 -1.06
CA LEU A 13 -11.00 -7.10 0.02
C LEU A 13 -12.37 -7.62 -0.42
N LEU A 14 -13.04 -6.90 -1.31
CA LEU A 14 -14.33 -7.31 -1.86
C LEU A 14 -14.20 -8.53 -2.73
N ASP A 15 -13.27 -8.51 -3.69
CA ASP A 15 -12.99 -9.67 -4.52
C ASP A 15 -12.75 -10.91 -3.64
N PHE A 16 -12.01 -10.73 -2.55
CA PHE A 16 -11.73 -11.80 -1.59
C PHE A 16 -12.97 -12.27 -0.82
N ILE A 17 -13.77 -11.35 -0.26
CA ILE A 17 -14.99 -11.72 0.48
C ILE A 17 -16.03 -12.34 -0.45
N GLU A 18 -16.19 -11.83 -1.67
CA GLU A 18 -17.09 -12.41 -2.68
C GLU A 18 -16.61 -13.80 -3.10
N GLN A 19 -15.30 -13.99 -3.31
CA GLN A 19 -14.73 -15.29 -3.67
C GLN A 19 -14.86 -16.33 -2.55
N MET A 20 -14.61 -15.95 -1.29
CA MET A 20 -14.81 -16.83 -0.13
C MET A 20 -16.30 -17.08 0.13
N GLY A 21 -17.12 -16.04 -0.04
CA GLY A 21 -18.56 -16.04 0.20
C GLY A 21 -19.38 -16.59 -0.96
N LYS A 22 -18.77 -17.02 -2.08
CA LYS A 22 -19.47 -17.44 -3.30
C LYS A 22 -20.51 -18.55 -3.11
N PHE A 23 -20.38 -19.32 -2.03
CA PHE A 23 -21.30 -20.39 -1.67
C PHE A 23 -22.49 -19.92 -0.80
N TYR A 24 -22.51 -18.65 -0.40
CA TYR A 24 -23.56 -18.02 0.41
C TYR A 24 -24.30 -16.95 -0.41
N SER A 25 -25.26 -17.37 -1.22
CA SER A 25 -26.05 -16.49 -2.12
C SER A 25 -26.84 -15.38 -1.41
N GLU A 26 -27.15 -15.57 -0.13
CA GLU A 26 -27.89 -14.61 0.71
C GLU A 26 -26.99 -13.45 1.21
N VAL A 27 -25.67 -13.65 1.26
CA VAL A 27 -24.73 -12.67 1.82
C VAL A 27 -24.36 -11.64 0.76
N LYS A 28 -24.63 -10.38 1.07
CA LYS A 28 -24.40 -9.23 0.18
C LYS A 28 -23.52 -8.18 0.87
N LEU A 29 -22.85 -7.38 0.03
CA LEU A 29 -21.88 -6.38 0.44
C LEU A 29 -22.34 -4.97 0.04
N ALA A 30 -22.11 -3.99 0.92
CA ALA A 30 -22.36 -2.57 0.65
C ALA A 30 -21.11 -1.71 0.84
N TYR A 31 -21.06 -0.62 0.08
CA TYR A 31 -19.88 0.23 -0.11
C TYR A 31 -20.04 1.62 0.52
N ALA A 32 -19.39 1.84 1.66
CA ALA A 32 -19.35 3.13 2.32
C ALA A 32 -18.07 3.89 1.97
N VAL A 33 -17.93 4.32 0.70
CA VAL A 33 -16.77 5.10 0.21
C VAL A 33 -17.17 6.45 -0.37
N ARG A 34 -16.23 7.40 -0.42
CA ARG A 34 -16.44 8.68 -1.13
C ARG A 34 -16.81 8.41 -2.59
N GLY A 35 -17.84 9.12 -3.09
CA GLY A 35 -18.38 8.94 -4.44
C GLY A 35 -19.70 8.17 -4.45
N HIS A 36 -19.91 7.25 -3.51
CA HIS A 36 -21.15 6.48 -3.41
C HIS A 36 -22.23 7.29 -2.69
N LYS A 37 -23.00 8.07 -3.44
CA LYS A 37 -24.11 8.87 -2.90
C LYS A 37 -25.27 7.96 -2.51
N MET A 38 -25.74 8.12 -1.28
CA MET A 38 -26.93 7.44 -0.75
C MET A 38 -27.91 8.48 -0.22
N ASP A 39 -29.19 8.28 -0.50
CA ASP A 39 -30.25 9.17 -0.03
C ASP A 39 -30.56 8.95 1.44
N ARG A 40 -30.99 10.02 2.11
CA ARG A 40 -31.51 9.92 3.48
C ARG A 40 -32.78 9.07 3.48
N GLY A 41 -32.91 8.20 4.49
CA GLY A 41 -34.08 7.33 4.66
C GLY A 41 -33.91 5.94 4.03
N VAL A 42 -32.86 5.72 3.24
CA VAL A 42 -32.48 4.37 2.80
C VAL A 42 -31.91 3.59 3.99
N LYS A 43 -32.20 2.29 4.06
CA LYS A 43 -31.55 1.38 5.01
C LYS A 43 -30.73 0.36 4.23
N ILE A 44 -29.48 0.20 4.62
CA ILE A 44 -28.62 -0.86 4.10
C ILE A 44 -29.19 -2.20 4.55
N LYS A 45 -29.37 -3.12 3.59
CA LYS A 45 -29.89 -4.48 3.83
C LYS A 45 -28.78 -5.52 3.81
N GLU A 46 -27.65 -5.16 3.20
CA GLU A 46 -26.44 -5.92 3.07
C GLU A 46 -25.83 -6.22 4.45
N GLN A 47 -25.33 -7.45 4.62
CA GLN A 47 -24.87 -7.98 5.90
C GLN A 47 -23.42 -7.58 6.19
N ILE A 48 -22.67 -7.23 5.14
CA ILE A 48 -21.27 -6.79 5.22
C ILE A 48 -21.17 -5.39 4.63
N VAL A 49 -20.48 -4.50 5.34
CA VAL A 49 -20.25 -3.13 4.89
C VAL A 49 -18.77 -2.84 4.93
N ILE A 50 -18.24 -2.34 3.84
CA ILE A 50 -16.83 -1.99 3.71
C ILE A 50 -16.73 -0.54 3.32
N GLY A 51 -15.86 0.23 3.97
CA GLY A 51 -15.84 1.66 3.77
C GLY A 51 -14.65 2.39 4.36
N THR A 52 -14.56 3.69 4.08
CA THR A 52 -13.58 4.59 4.71
C THR A 52 -14.18 5.22 5.98
N PRO A 53 -13.39 5.66 6.98
CA PRO A 53 -13.93 5.93 8.31
C PRO A 53 -14.86 7.13 8.29
N GLY A 54 -14.54 8.15 7.47
CA GLY A 54 -15.39 9.31 7.27
C GLY A 54 -16.76 8.93 6.70
N THR A 55 -16.82 8.11 5.65
CA THR A 55 -18.09 7.74 5.02
C THR A 55 -18.89 6.76 5.88
N VAL A 56 -18.24 5.79 6.53
CA VAL A 56 -18.90 4.88 7.48
C VAL A 56 -19.49 5.66 8.66
N LEU A 57 -18.75 6.61 9.22
CA LEU A 57 -19.24 7.46 10.30
C LEU A 57 -20.46 8.28 9.87
N ASP A 58 -20.45 8.82 8.65
CA ASP A 58 -21.59 9.53 8.07
C ASP A 58 -22.81 8.60 7.89
N TRP A 59 -22.60 7.36 7.42
CA TRP A 59 -23.67 6.36 7.27
C TRP A 59 -24.31 6.00 8.61
N CYS A 60 -23.51 5.89 9.68
CA CYS A 60 -23.99 5.59 11.03
C CYS A 60 -24.67 6.79 11.70
N VAL A 61 -24.11 7.99 11.61
CA VAL A 61 -24.53 9.14 12.42
C VAL A 61 -25.46 10.09 11.65
N LYS A 62 -25.03 10.53 10.46
CA LYS A 62 -25.68 11.63 9.73
C LYS A 62 -26.82 11.12 8.84
N LEU A 63 -26.60 10.02 8.14
CA LEU A 63 -27.55 9.44 7.20
C LEU A 63 -28.41 8.35 7.84
N LYS A 64 -27.93 7.74 8.94
CA LYS A 64 -28.60 6.66 9.68
C LYS A 64 -29.00 5.48 8.79
N LEU A 65 -28.14 5.17 7.81
CA LEU A 65 -28.34 4.05 6.88
C LEU A 65 -28.05 2.70 7.54
N ILE A 66 -27.20 2.72 8.57
CA ILE A 66 -26.78 1.54 9.34
C ILE A 66 -27.05 1.81 10.81
N ASP A 67 -27.57 0.79 11.51
CA ASP A 67 -27.69 0.77 12.96
C ASP A 67 -26.45 0.09 13.58
N PRO A 68 -25.54 0.85 14.22
CA PRO A 68 -24.31 0.29 14.79
C PRO A 68 -24.57 -0.72 15.91
N LYS A 69 -25.75 -0.68 16.57
CA LYS A 69 -26.09 -1.60 17.65
C LYS A 69 -26.32 -3.03 17.18
N LYS A 70 -26.49 -3.25 15.87
CA LYS A 70 -26.67 -4.57 15.26
C LYS A 70 -25.36 -5.22 14.81
N ILE A 71 -24.25 -4.51 14.92
CA ILE A 71 -22.95 -5.00 14.45
C ILE A 71 -22.38 -6.02 15.43
N LYS A 72 -22.06 -7.20 14.91
CA LYS A 72 -21.47 -8.31 15.67
C LYS A 72 -19.96 -8.44 15.51
N VAL A 73 -19.41 -7.96 14.38
CA VAL A 73 -17.99 -8.04 14.04
C VAL A 73 -17.54 -6.72 13.42
N PHE A 74 -16.48 -6.13 13.98
CA PHE A 74 -15.84 -4.91 13.53
C PHE A 74 -14.34 -5.15 13.30
N VAL A 75 -13.88 -4.83 12.10
CA VAL A 75 -12.51 -5.06 11.65
C VAL A 75 -11.87 -3.74 11.22
N LEU A 76 -10.70 -3.48 11.75
CA LEU A 76 -9.78 -2.46 11.28
C LEU A 76 -8.58 -3.13 10.62
N ASP A 77 -8.38 -2.87 9.33
CA ASP A 77 -7.22 -3.37 8.59
C ASP A 77 -6.24 -2.21 8.31
N GLU A 78 -4.96 -2.54 8.18
CA GLU A 78 -3.86 -1.59 7.93
C GLU A 78 -3.88 -0.41 8.92
N ALA A 79 -3.87 -0.73 10.22
CA ALA A 79 -4.03 0.26 11.29
C ALA A 79 -2.90 1.31 11.34
N ASP A 80 -1.69 0.96 10.91
CA ASP A 80 -0.56 1.87 10.66
C ASP A 80 -0.92 3.00 9.68
N VAL A 81 -1.59 2.69 8.57
CA VAL A 81 -2.07 3.68 7.61
C VAL A 81 -3.16 4.57 8.22
N MET A 82 -4.01 3.98 9.05
CA MET A 82 -5.12 4.67 9.68
C MET A 82 -4.64 5.76 10.64
N ILE A 83 -3.58 5.49 11.41
CA ILE A 83 -3.01 6.52 12.30
C ILE A 83 -2.25 7.60 11.52
N ALA A 84 -1.61 7.24 10.40
CA ALA A 84 -0.86 8.19 9.58
C ALA A 84 -1.78 9.18 8.84
N THR A 85 -3.03 8.81 8.61
CA THR A 85 -4.01 9.62 7.89
C THR A 85 -4.79 10.52 8.86
N GLN A 86 -4.71 11.83 8.63
CA GLN A 86 -5.31 12.82 9.52
C GLN A 86 -6.83 12.60 9.68
N GLY A 87 -7.27 12.52 10.94
CA GLY A 87 -8.67 12.36 11.32
C GLY A 87 -9.22 10.93 11.25
N HIS A 88 -8.54 9.98 10.59
CA HIS A 88 -9.01 8.59 10.50
C HIS A 88 -8.98 7.86 11.85
N GLN A 89 -7.97 8.14 12.68
CA GLN A 89 -7.90 7.65 14.05
C GLN A 89 -9.15 8.02 14.85
N ASP A 90 -9.50 9.31 14.90
CA ASP A 90 -10.64 9.81 15.68
C ASP A 90 -11.98 9.32 15.13
N GLN A 91 -12.12 9.28 13.80
CA GLN A 91 -13.32 8.76 13.14
C GLN A 91 -13.54 7.28 13.48
N SER A 92 -12.48 6.47 13.46
CA SER A 92 -12.56 5.03 13.77
C SER A 92 -12.91 4.77 15.23
N ILE A 93 -12.36 5.55 16.17
CA ILE A 93 -12.73 5.50 17.58
C ILE A 93 -14.19 5.91 17.79
N ARG A 94 -14.68 6.93 17.06
CA ARG A 94 -16.09 7.33 17.12
C ARG A 94 -17.02 6.21 16.66
N ILE A 95 -16.71 5.54 15.55
CA ILE A 95 -17.47 4.36 15.09
C ILE A 95 -17.45 3.27 16.16
N GLN A 96 -16.27 2.94 16.69
CA GLN A 96 -16.09 1.93 17.73
C GLN A 96 -16.99 2.17 18.94
N ARG A 97 -17.06 3.41 19.44
CA ARG A 97 -17.88 3.78 20.61
C ARG A 97 -19.38 3.60 20.40
N MET A 98 -19.84 3.54 19.15
CA MET A 98 -21.25 3.32 18.83
C MET A 98 -21.63 1.83 18.88
N LEU A 99 -20.65 0.93 18.78
CA LEU A 99 -20.86 -0.52 18.72
C LEU A 99 -21.38 -1.08 20.06
N PRO A 100 -22.05 -2.24 20.06
CA PRO A 100 -22.46 -2.92 21.29
C PRO A 100 -21.25 -3.56 21.98
N LYS A 101 -21.33 -3.75 23.31
CA LYS A 101 -20.27 -4.37 24.12
C LYS A 101 -19.90 -5.80 23.68
N GLY A 102 -20.85 -6.54 23.11
CA GLY A 102 -20.64 -7.90 22.60
C GLY A 102 -20.11 -7.96 21.15
N CYS A 103 -19.73 -6.82 20.56
CA CYS A 103 -19.14 -6.80 19.22
C CYS A 103 -17.73 -7.37 19.26
N GLN A 104 -17.44 -8.38 18.43
CA GLN A 104 -16.09 -8.87 18.22
C GLN A 104 -15.26 -7.80 17.49
N MET A 105 -14.08 -7.50 18.03
CA MET A 105 -13.19 -6.47 17.53
C MET A 105 -11.89 -7.08 17.04
N LEU A 106 -11.54 -6.80 15.78
CA LEU A 106 -10.31 -7.30 15.15
C LEU A 106 -9.51 -6.12 14.59
N LEU A 107 -8.21 -6.12 14.81
CA LEU A 107 -7.29 -5.11 14.28
C LEU A 107 -6.08 -5.79 13.66
N PHE A 108 -5.79 -5.44 12.42
CA PHE A 108 -4.65 -5.94 11.66
C PHE A 108 -3.76 -4.78 11.25
N SER A 109 -2.45 -5.01 11.31
CA SER A 109 -1.43 -4.05 10.90
C SER A 109 -0.16 -4.80 10.53
N ALA A 110 0.54 -4.35 9.49
CA ALA A 110 1.86 -4.90 9.17
C ALA A 110 2.92 -4.45 10.19
N THR A 111 2.75 -3.27 10.78
CA THR A 111 3.67 -2.68 11.75
C THR A 111 2.94 -2.28 13.03
N PHE A 112 3.62 -2.40 14.16
CA PHE A 112 3.09 -2.06 15.49
C PHE A 112 4.06 -1.15 16.23
N GLU A 113 4.38 0.01 15.65
CA GLU A 113 5.06 1.09 16.38
C GLU A 113 4.22 1.58 17.56
N ASP A 114 4.83 2.28 18.52
CA ASP A 114 4.18 2.71 19.76
C ASP A 114 2.88 3.48 19.53
N SER A 115 2.81 4.27 18.46
CA SER A 115 1.62 5.03 18.05
C SER A 115 0.48 4.10 17.61
N VAL A 116 0.78 3.08 16.79
CA VAL A 116 -0.17 2.04 16.35
C VAL A 116 -0.61 1.20 17.54
N TRP A 117 0.33 0.85 18.42
CA TRP A 117 0.06 0.06 19.62
C TRP A 117 -0.92 0.78 20.56
N LYS A 118 -0.63 2.05 20.90
CA LYS A 118 -1.51 2.89 21.72
C LYS A 118 -2.87 3.09 21.06
N PHE A 119 -2.93 3.13 19.74
CA PHE A 119 -4.20 3.18 19.03
C PHE A 119 -4.97 1.86 19.17
N ALA A 120 -4.30 0.72 18.99
CA ALA A 120 -4.91 -0.59 19.11
C ALA A 120 -5.51 -0.83 20.50
N GLU A 121 -4.79 -0.48 21.57
CA GLU A 121 -5.28 -0.57 22.96
C GLU A 121 -6.54 0.27 23.21
N ARG A 122 -6.68 1.40 22.51
CA ARG A 122 -7.88 2.26 22.63
C ARG A 122 -9.08 1.73 21.86
N VAL A 123 -8.85 0.93 20.83
CA VAL A 123 -9.91 0.41 19.96
C VAL A 123 -10.40 -0.95 20.44
N VAL A 124 -9.48 -1.87 20.73
CA VAL A 124 -9.79 -3.27 21.05
C VAL A 124 -9.61 -3.49 22.56
N PRO A 125 -10.69 -3.58 23.34
CA PRO A 125 -10.60 -3.89 24.76
C PRO A 125 -10.19 -5.35 24.97
N ASP A 126 -9.33 -5.61 25.96
CA ASP A 126 -8.84 -6.94 26.35
C ASP A 126 -8.42 -7.84 25.17
N PRO A 127 -7.47 -7.40 24.33
CA PRO A 127 -7.15 -8.10 23.08
C PRO A 127 -6.34 -9.37 23.32
N ASN A 128 -6.66 -10.42 22.56
CA ASN A 128 -5.68 -11.46 22.25
C ASN A 128 -4.67 -10.89 21.26
N ILE A 129 -3.38 -11.05 21.55
CA ILE A 129 -2.30 -10.43 20.77
C ILE A 129 -1.54 -11.54 20.04
N ILE A 130 -1.55 -11.48 18.71
CA ILE A 130 -0.70 -12.29 17.85
C ILE A 130 0.33 -11.34 17.23
N LYS A 131 1.60 -11.53 17.61
CA LYS A 131 2.72 -10.78 17.04
C LYS A 131 3.64 -11.75 16.33
N LEU A 132 3.82 -11.54 15.04
CA LEU A 132 5.02 -12.05 14.39
C LEU A 132 6.22 -11.30 14.96
N LYS A 133 7.29 -12.02 15.29
CA LYS A 133 8.59 -11.36 15.46
C LYS A 133 8.90 -10.65 14.13
N ARG A 134 9.43 -9.42 14.19
CA ARG A 134 9.82 -8.63 13.01
C ARG A 134 10.44 -9.57 11.97
N GLU A 135 9.80 -9.64 10.81
CA GLU A 135 10.12 -10.60 9.76
C GLU A 135 11.56 -10.36 9.28
N GLU A 136 12.47 -11.26 9.64
CA GLU A 136 13.68 -11.47 8.86
C GLU A 136 13.32 -12.14 7.52
N GLU A 137 12.23 -12.92 7.47
CA GLU A 137 11.87 -13.82 6.36
C GLU A 137 11.42 -13.14 5.07
N THR A 138 10.62 -12.06 5.10
CA THR A 138 10.20 -11.36 3.86
C THR A 138 11.38 -10.68 3.18
N LEU A 139 12.31 -10.12 3.97
CA LEU A 139 13.52 -9.49 3.46
C LEU A 139 14.51 -10.51 2.88
N ASP A 140 14.50 -11.76 3.35
CA ASP A 140 15.40 -12.81 2.84
C ASP A 140 15.12 -13.18 1.38
N THR A 141 13.85 -13.08 0.96
CA THR A 141 13.47 -13.33 -0.44
C THR A 141 13.70 -12.13 -1.36
N ILE A 142 13.96 -10.94 -0.81
CA ILE A 142 14.08 -9.70 -1.57
C ILE A 142 15.54 -9.25 -1.58
N LYS A 143 16.22 -9.35 -2.73
CA LYS A 143 17.54 -8.76 -2.91
C LYS A 143 17.41 -7.24 -2.97
N GLN A 144 18.17 -6.53 -2.15
CA GLN A 144 18.09 -5.07 -2.03
C GLN A 144 19.38 -4.42 -2.51
N TYR A 145 19.23 -3.46 -3.42
CA TYR A 145 20.34 -2.69 -3.99
C TYR A 145 20.08 -1.19 -3.93
N TYR A 146 21.14 -0.41 -4.07
CA TYR A 146 21.08 1.02 -4.30
C TYR A 146 22.00 1.42 -5.45
N VAL A 147 21.59 2.47 -6.16
CA VAL A 147 22.37 3.09 -7.24
C VAL A 147 22.69 4.51 -6.82
N LEU A 148 23.95 4.92 -6.96
CA LEU A 148 24.37 6.30 -6.75
C LEU A 148 24.10 7.08 -8.02
N CYS A 149 23.38 8.19 -7.87
CA CYS A 149 23.05 9.08 -8.98
C CYS A 149 23.42 10.51 -8.59
N ASN A 150 23.81 11.31 -9.57
CA ASN A 150 24.19 12.71 -9.37
C ASN A 150 23.04 13.68 -9.66
N SER A 151 22.00 13.22 -10.36
CA SER A 151 20.85 14.03 -10.74
C SER A 151 19.60 13.18 -10.96
N LYS A 152 18.45 13.83 -11.16
CA LYS A 152 17.19 13.16 -11.51
C LYS A 152 17.26 12.52 -12.90
N GLU A 153 17.96 13.15 -13.83
CA GLU A 153 18.23 12.63 -15.16
C GLU A 153 19.14 11.39 -15.08
N ASP A 154 20.12 11.39 -14.18
CA ASP A 154 20.99 10.24 -13.93
C ASP A 154 20.20 9.06 -13.32
N LYS A 155 19.28 9.33 -12.38
CA LYS A 155 18.32 8.32 -11.88
C LYS A 155 17.49 7.70 -13.01
N PHE A 156 17.13 8.48 -14.02
CA PHE A 156 16.38 7.98 -15.17
C PHE A 156 17.25 7.13 -16.10
N ASN A 157 18.50 7.54 -16.35
CA ASN A 157 19.44 6.73 -17.15
C ASN A 157 19.73 5.38 -16.48
N ALA A 158 20.00 5.39 -15.17
CA ALA A 158 20.18 4.17 -14.37
C ALA A 158 18.95 3.26 -14.46
N LEU A 159 17.75 3.83 -14.42
CA LEU A 159 16.50 3.10 -14.59
C LEU A 159 16.43 2.42 -15.96
N CYS A 160 16.74 3.13 -17.04
CA CYS A 160 16.75 2.58 -18.40
C CYS A 160 17.77 1.44 -18.55
N ASN A 161 18.97 1.59 -17.99
CA ASN A 161 19.99 0.53 -18.00
C ASN A 161 19.49 -0.75 -17.30
N ILE A 162 18.82 -0.59 -16.16
CA ILE A 162 18.20 -1.73 -15.45
C ILE A 162 17.14 -2.40 -16.33
N TYR A 163 16.25 -1.65 -16.97
CA TYR A 163 15.25 -2.25 -17.89
C TYR A 163 15.87 -2.91 -19.12
N GLY A 164 17.02 -2.43 -19.59
CA GLY A 164 17.74 -3.01 -20.73
C GLY A 164 18.45 -4.32 -20.42
N ALA A 165 18.98 -4.47 -19.19
CA ALA A 165 19.77 -5.63 -18.79
C ALA A 165 18.95 -6.81 -18.26
N ILE A 166 17.80 -6.56 -17.61
CA ILE A 166 17.04 -7.63 -16.96
C ILE A 166 15.63 -7.77 -17.55
N THR A 167 15.19 -9.03 -17.69
CA THR A 167 13.82 -9.32 -18.12
C THR A 167 12.86 -9.01 -16.97
N ILE A 168 12.27 -7.81 -17.01
CA ILE A 168 11.32 -7.35 -16.00
C ILE A 168 9.90 -7.73 -16.45
N ALA A 169 9.24 -8.60 -15.68
CA ALA A 169 7.85 -8.97 -15.95
C ALA A 169 6.92 -7.78 -15.72
N GLN A 170 6.92 -7.27 -14.49
CA GLN A 170 6.27 -6.02 -14.12
C GLN A 170 7.05 -5.33 -13.00
N ALA A 171 6.99 -4.01 -12.98
CA ALA A 171 7.68 -3.21 -11.98
C ALA A 171 6.80 -2.11 -11.39
N MET A 172 7.04 -1.83 -10.12
CA MET A 172 6.45 -0.68 -9.42
C MET A 172 7.52 0.36 -9.11
N ILE A 173 7.27 1.60 -9.52
CA ILE A 173 8.18 2.72 -9.28
C ILE A 173 7.52 3.74 -8.37
N PHE A 174 8.18 4.06 -7.27
CA PHE A 174 7.68 4.97 -6.26
C PHE A 174 8.38 6.32 -6.30
N CYS A 175 7.60 7.38 -6.48
CA CYS A 175 8.07 8.76 -6.45
C CYS A 175 7.53 9.50 -5.22
N HIS A 176 8.27 10.51 -4.76
CA HIS A 176 7.86 11.36 -3.65
C HIS A 176 6.77 12.35 -4.10
N THR A 177 6.95 13.02 -5.25
CA THR A 177 6.02 14.03 -5.74
C THR A 177 5.25 13.57 -6.98
N ARG A 178 4.03 14.10 -7.13
CA ARG A 178 3.21 13.91 -8.35
C ARG A 178 3.87 14.49 -9.59
N LYS A 179 4.61 15.60 -9.46
CA LYS A 179 5.33 16.22 -10.58
C LYS A 179 6.40 15.28 -11.12
N THR A 180 7.19 14.68 -10.22
CA THR A 180 8.19 13.66 -10.56
C THR A 180 7.55 12.44 -11.21
N ALA A 181 6.45 11.93 -10.64
CA ALA A 181 5.74 10.77 -11.18
C ALA A 181 5.22 11.00 -12.61
N ASN A 182 4.60 12.16 -12.88
CA ASN A 182 4.15 12.53 -14.22
C ASN A 182 5.31 12.70 -15.20
N TRP A 183 6.38 13.36 -14.77
CA TRP A 183 7.58 13.52 -15.59
C TRP A 183 8.18 12.17 -15.96
N LEU A 184 8.34 11.28 -14.98
CA LEU A 184 8.93 9.95 -15.18
C LEU A 184 8.06 9.09 -16.10
N ALA A 185 6.73 9.14 -15.93
CA ALA A 185 5.80 8.46 -16.83
C ALA A 185 5.98 8.95 -18.27
N GLY A 186 6.06 10.27 -18.48
CA GLY A 186 6.29 10.84 -19.81
C GLY A 186 7.63 10.46 -20.43
N GLN A 187 8.70 10.31 -19.63
CA GLN A 187 10.00 9.87 -20.15
C GLN A 187 10.00 8.39 -20.51
N LEU A 188 9.54 7.50 -19.62
CA LEU A 188 9.49 6.06 -19.91
C LEU A 188 8.54 5.74 -21.09
N SER A 189 7.44 6.47 -21.25
CA SER A 189 6.58 6.32 -22.42
C SER A 189 7.26 6.75 -23.72
N LYS A 190 8.17 7.74 -23.69
CA LYS A 190 8.96 8.13 -24.88
C LYS A 190 9.99 7.07 -25.26
N GLU A 191 10.55 6.36 -24.27
CA GLU A 191 11.40 5.18 -24.48
C GLU A 191 10.60 3.95 -24.94
N GLY A 192 9.27 4.07 -25.10
CA GLY A 192 8.41 3.00 -25.62
C GLY A 192 7.87 2.04 -24.56
N HIS A 193 8.07 2.31 -23.27
CA HIS A 193 7.51 1.48 -22.21
C HIS A 193 6.00 1.72 -22.02
N GLN A 194 5.27 0.63 -21.75
CA GLN A 194 3.86 0.65 -21.34
C GLN A 194 3.77 1.00 -19.85
N VAL A 195 3.37 2.24 -19.57
CA VAL A 195 3.40 2.83 -18.23
C VAL A 195 2.00 3.25 -17.78
N ALA A 196 1.61 2.72 -16.63
CA ALA A 196 0.49 3.20 -15.84
C ALA A 196 0.95 4.24 -14.81
N LEU A 197 0.22 5.36 -14.71
CA LEU A 197 0.38 6.33 -13.63
C LEU A 197 -0.78 6.22 -12.65
N LEU A 198 -0.47 6.07 -11.37
CA LEU A 198 -1.46 6.04 -10.29
C LEU A 198 -1.20 7.17 -9.28
N SER A 199 -2.10 8.14 -9.25
CA SER A 199 -2.00 9.33 -8.38
C SER A 199 -3.28 9.59 -7.58
N GLY A 200 -3.15 10.35 -6.49
CA GLY A 200 -4.27 10.63 -5.57
C GLY A 200 -5.35 11.58 -6.11
N GLU A 201 -5.13 12.22 -7.27
CA GLU A 201 -6.14 13.08 -7.91
C GLU A 201 -7.16 12.28 -8.74
N MET A 202 -6.81 11.05 -9.07
CA MET A 202 -7.67 10.18 -9.86
C MET A 202 -8.90 9.78 -9.03
N VAL A 203 -10.06 9.81 -9.68
CA VAL A 203 -11.30 9.29 -9.08
C VAL A 203 -11.17 7.78 -8.86
N VAL A 204 -11.97 7.24 -7.93
CA VAL A 204 -11.83 5.85 -7.46
C VAL A 204 -11.95 4.86 -8.63
N GLU A 205 -12.84 5.12 -9.56
CA GLU A 205 -13.12 4.30 -10.75
C GLU A 205 -11.91 4.27 -11.69
N GLN A 206 -11.27 5.42 -11.91
CA GLN A 206 -10.05 5.51 -12.74
C GLN A 206 -8.88 4.79 -12.08
N ARG A 207 -8.73 4.89 -10.75
CA ARG A 207 -7.71 4.16 -10.01
C ARG A 207 -7.89 2.66 -10.14
N ALA A 208 -9.12 2.17 -9.97
CA ALA A 208 -9.46 0.76 -10.13
C ALA A 208 -9.10 0.27 -11.54
N ALA A 209 -9.50 1.01 -12.59
CA ALA A 209 -9.22 0.64 -13.97
C ALA A 209 -7.71 0.59 -14.30
N VAL A 210 -6.90 1.52 -13.76
CA VAL A 210 -5.44 1.49 -13.93
C VAL A 210 -4.83 0.25 -13.30
N ILE A 211 -5.28 -0.09 -12.09
CA ILE A 211 -4.72 -1.22 -11.33
C ILE A 211 -5.16 -2.55 -11.93
N GLU A 212 -6.38 -2.64 -12.44
CA GLU A 212 -6.87 -3.79 -13.20
C GLU A 212 -6.05 -4.01 -14.47
N ARG A 213 -5.81 -2.96 -15.28
CA ARG A 213 -4.93 -3.09 -16.46
C ARG A 213 -3.51 -3.52 -16.09
N PHE A 214 -2.98 -3.01 -14.98
CA PHE A 214 -1.69 -3.46 -14.47
C PHE A 214 -1.76 -4.93 -14.05
N ARG A 215 -2.77 -5.38 -13.29
CA ARG A 215 -2.91 -6.80 -12.91
C ARG A 215 -3.04 -7.74 -14.12
N ASP A 216 -3.72 -7.31 -15.17
CA ASP A 216 -3.88 -8.05 -16.43
C ASP A 216 -2.58 -8.12 -17.25
N GLY A 217 -1.52 -7.43 -16.83
CA GLY A 217 -0.26 -7.35 -17.55
C GLY A 217 -0.31 -6.47 -18.81
N LYS A 218 -1.38 -5.70 -19.01
CA LYS A 218 -1.53 -4.73 -20.12
C LYS A 218 -0.59 -3.54 -19.96
N GLU A 219 -0.20 -3.24 -18.73
CA GLU A 219 0.80 -2.24 -18.38
C GLU A 219 1.95 -2.95 -17.65
N LYS A 220 3.19 -2.67 -18.06
CA LYS A 220 4.38 -3.34 -17.50
C LYS A 220 4.99 -2.56 -16.35
N VAL A 221 4.81 -1.24 -16.35
CA VAL A 221 5.36 -0.35 -15.33
C VAL A 221 4.24 0.41 -14.66
N LEU A 222 4.18 0.36 -13.33
CA LEU A 222 3.27 1.18 -12.54
C LEU A 222 4.05 2.23 -11.75
N ILE A 223 3.88 3.50 -12.11
CA ILE A 223 4.46 4.63 -11.38
C ILE A 223 3.41 5.19 -10.42
N THR A 224 3.81 5.40 -9.16
CA THR A 224 2.88 5.87 -8.14
C THR A 224 3.56 6.69 -7.04
N THR A 225 2.74 7.42 -6.26
CA THR A 225 3.17 8.09 -5.04
C THR A 225 2.75 7.29 -3.81
N ASN A 226 3.40 7.54 -2.66
CA ASN A 226 3.18 6.81 -1.39
C ASN A 226 1.71 6.59 -1.01
N VAL A 227 0.85 7.57 -1.27
CA VAL A 227 -0.55 7.56 -0.86
C VAL A 227 -1.36 6.48 -1.60
N CYS A 228 -0.97 6.08 -2.81
CA CYS A 228 -1.80 5.23 -3.66
C CYS A 228 -1.38 3.76 -3.70
N ALA A 229 -0.23 3.43 -3.12
CA ALA A 229 0.48 2.20 -3.43
C ALA A 229 0.42 1.11 -2.34
N ARG A 230 0.12 1.50 -1.10
CA ARG A 230 -0.19 0.52 -0.05
C ARG A 230 -1.49 -0.21 -0.44
N GLY A 231 -1.48 -1.54 -0.30
CA GLY A 231 -2.61 -2.40 -0.65
C GLY A 231 -2.68 -2.90 -2.09
N ILE A 232 -1.84 -2.38 -2.99
CA ILE A 232 -1.71 -2.94 -4.35
C ILE A 232 -1.09 -4.33 -4.23
N ASP A 233 -1.90 -5.35 -4.49
CA ASP A 233 -1.47 -6.73 -4.61
C ASP A 233 -1.51 -7.13 -6.07
N VAL A 234 -0.31 -7.40 -6.58
CA VAL A 234 -0.07 -7.80 -7.96
C VAL A 234 1.00 -8.88 -7.86
N GLU A 235 0.60 -10.13 -8.06
CA GLU A 235 1.47 -11.32 -7.89
C GLU A 235 2.66 -11.37 -8.85
N GLN A 236 2.66 -10.51 -9.87
CA GLN A 236 3.60 -10.49 -10.99
C GLN A 236 4.65 -9.37 -10.89
N VAL A 237 4.70 -8.60 -9.80
CA VAL A 237 5.74 -7.58 -9.60
C VAL A 237 7.07 -8.25 -9.28
N SER A 238 8.01 -8.21 -10.21
CA SER A 238 9.36 -8.74 -10.04
C SER A 238 10.30 -7.72 -9.41
N VAL A 239 10.13 -6.44 -9.78
CA VAL A 239 11.03 -5.36 -9.35
C VAL A 239 10.26 -4.20 -8.69
N VAL A 240 10.76 -3.75 -7.55
CA VAL A 240 10.34 -2.50 -6.90
C VAL A 240 11.46 -1.49 -7.00
N ILE A 241 11.14 -0.27 -7.45
CA ILE A 241 12.10 0.82 -7.58
C ILE A 241 11.67 2.00 -6.73
N ASN A 242 12.48 2.34 -5.74
CA ASN A 242 12.36 3.57 -4.99
C ASN A 242 13.10 4.68 -5.74
N PHE A 243 12.41 5.33 -6.69
CA PHE A 243 12.98 6.47 -7.42
C PHE A 243 13.28 7.65 -6.48
N ASP A 244 12.43 7.80 -5.47
CA ASP A 244 12.71 8.61 -4.29
C ASP A 244 12.51 7.73 -3.04
N LEU A 245 13.45 7.79 -2.09
CA LEU A 245 13.33 7.08 -0.82
C LEU A 245 12.06 7.52 -0.06
N PRO A 246 11.37 6.60 0.64
CA PRO A 246 10.21 6.96 1.43
C PRO A 246 10.63 7.87 2.59
N LEU A 247 9.79 8.85 2.92
CA LEU A 247 9.99 9.77 4.04
C LEU A 247 8.64 10.03 4.69
N ASP A 248 8.65 10.31 5.99
CA ASP A 248 7.48 10.75 6.73
C ASP A 248 7.14 12.22 6.41
N LYS A 249 6.13 12.77 7.08
CA LYS A 249 5.68 14.16 6.86
C LYS A 249 6.70 15.20 7.32
N ASP A 250 7.58 14.83 8.24
CA ASP A 250 8.60 15.69 8.83
C ASP A 250 9.95 15.55 8.10
N GLY A 251 10.02 14.65 7.10
CA GLY A 251 11.20 14.41 6.28
C GLY A 251 12.20 13.44 6.90
N ASN A 252 11.78 12.63 7.88
CA ASN A 252 12.58 11.55 8.46
C ASN A 252 12.40 10.23 7.68
N PRO A 253 13.33 9.27 7.82
CA PRO A 253 13.21 7.94 7.24
C PRO A 253 11.92 7.23 7.66
N ASP A 254 11.15 6.74 6.69
CA ASP A 254 9.90 6.02 6.91
C ASP A 254 10.11 4.51 6.65
N ASN A 255 10.53 3.82 7.72
CA ASN A 255 10.84 2.39 7.68
C ASN A 255 9.62 1.55 7.30
N GLU A 256 8.44 1.92 7.78
CA GLU A 256 7.21 1.19 7.50
C GLU A 256 6.87 1.27 6.01
N THR A 257 6.84 2.48 5.46
CA THR A 257 6.62 2.66 4.02
C THR A 257 7.70 1.92 3.22
N TYR A 258 8.96 1.97 3.65
CA TYR A 258 10.03 1.21 2.98
C TYR A 258 9.72 -0.28 2.90
N LEU A 259 9.43 -0.92 4.03
CA LEU A 259 9.07 -2.34 4.10
C LEU A 259 7.85 -2.66 3.23
N HIS A 260 6.81 -1.82 3.32
CA HIS A 260 5.57 -1.98 2.53
C HIS A 260 5.79 -1.83 1.02
N ARG A 261 6.73 -0.98 0.59
CA ARG A 261 7.08 -0.79 -0.82
C ARG A 261 7.81 -2.02 -1.34
N ILE A 262 8.88 -2.46 -0.67
CA ILE A 262 9.67 -3.60 -1.15
C ILE A 262 8.89 -4.92 -1.04
N GLY A 263 8.00 -5.06 -0.05
CA GLY A 263 7.04 -6.18 0.06
C GLY A 263 5.95 -6.22 -1.02
N ARG A 264 5.99 -5.34 -2.03
CA ARG A 264 5.20 -5.51 -3.27
C ARG A 264 5.81 -6.55 -4.21
N THR A 265 7.11 -6.83 -4.08
CA THR A 265 7.78 -7.98 -4.71
C THR A 265 8.03 -9.09 -3.69
N GLY A 266 8.59 -10.22 -4.11
CA GLY A 266 9.00 -11.30 -3.21
C GLY A 266 7.86 -12.07 -2.54
N ARG A 267 6.65 -12.03 -3.11
CA ARG A 267 5.46 -12.64 -2.50
C ARG A 267 5.43 -14.15 -2.68
N PHE A 268 4.84 -14.85 -1.71
CA PHE A 268 4.63 -16.31 -1.73
C PHE A 268 5.92 -17.12 -1.98
N GLY A 269 7.03 -16.68 -1.40
CA GLY A 269 8.34 -17.35 -1.53
C GLY A 269 9.04 -17.14 -2.87
N LYS A 270 8.48 -16.32 -3.77
CA LYS A 270 9.18 -15.90 -5.00
C LYS A 270 10.33 -14.95 -4.64
N ARG A 271 11.37 -14.94 -5.47
CA ARG A 271 12.44 -13.94 -5.34
C ARG A 271 11.95 -12.58 -5.81
N GLY A 272 12.33 -11.53 -5.09
CA GLY A 272 12.07 -10.14 -5.45
C GLY A 272 13.34 -9.32 -5.55
N LEU A 273 13.28 -8.23 -6.33
CA LEU A 273 14.34 -7.24 -6.43
C LEU A 273 13.84 -5.87 -6.00
N ALA A 274 14.58 -5.20 -5.11
CA ALA A 274 14.33 -3.83 -4.72
C ALA A 274 15.55 -2.94 -5.02
N VAL A 275 15.34 -1.87 -5.79
CA VAL A 275 16.41 -0.92 -6.16
C VAL A 275 16.08 0.48 -5.62
N ASN A 276 17.06 1.09 -4.97
CA ASN A 276 16.94 2.40 -4.34
C ASN A 276 17.80 3.43 -5.07
N MET A 277 17.18 4.48 -5.61
CA MET A 277 17.92 5.56 -6.26
C MET A 277 18.40 6.57 -5.21
N VAL A 278 19.71 6.76 -5.08
CA VAL A 278 20.34 7.64 -4.08
C VAL A 278 20.98 8.80 -4.80
N ASP A 279 20.38 9.98 -4.66
CA ASP A 279 20.76 11.20 -5.38
C ASP A 279 21.55 12.23 -4.54
N SER A 280 21.82 11.93 -3.27
CA SER A 280 22.50 12.84 -2.36
C SER A 280 23.08 12.13 -1.14
N GLN A 281 23.97 12.83 -0.42
CA GLN A 281 24.50 12.38 0.86
C GLN A 281 23.39 12.15 1.90
N ARG A 282 22.38 13.02 1.94
CA ARG A 282 21.21 12.85 2.81
C ARG A 282 20.45 11.56 2.46
N SER A 283 20.20 11.32 1.18
CA SER A 283 19.55 10.08 0.71
C SER A 283 20.36 8.84 1.12
N MET A 284 21.70 8.92 1.12
CA MET A 284 22.56 7.84 1.59
C MET A 284 22.45 7.60 3.11
N GLU A 285 22.35 8.66 3.91
CA GLU A 285 22.14 8.57 5.37
C GLU A 285 20.78 7.95 5.73
N ILE A 286 19.74 8.32 4.97
CA ILE A 286 18.41 7.70 5.06
C ILE A 286 18.51 6.20 4.74
N LEU A 287 19.18 5.83 3.64
CA LEU A 287 19.36 4.43 3.25
C LEU A 287 20.06 3.60 4.34
N LYS A 288 21.13 4.15 4.95
CA LYS A 288 21.84 3.51 6.08
C LYS A 288 20.95 3.33 7.31
N THR A 289 19.96 4.22 7.50
CA THR A 289 18.97 4.06 8.56
C THR A 289 18.09 2.85 8.31
N TYR A 290 17.69 2.59 7.06
CA TYR A 290 16.97 1.36 6.68
C TYR A 290 17.82 0.12 6.90
N GLU A 291 19.09 0.10 6.44
CA GLU A 291 20.01 -1.02 6.67
C GLU A 291 20.14 -1.35 8.16
N LYS A 292 20.32 -0.33 9.00
CA LYS A 292 20.43 -0.50 10.45
C LYS A 292 19.13 -0.97 11.10
N HIS A 293 17.99 -0.43 10.67
CA HIS A 293 16.69 -0.75 11.24
C HIS A 293 16.28 -2.20 10.96
N PHE A 294 16.53 -2.66 9.74
CA PHE A 294 16.18 -4.01 9.28
C PHE A 294 17.31 -5.03 9.45
N ASN A 295 18.51 -4.58 9.83
CA ASN A 295 19.71 -5.41 9.97
C ASN A 295 19.99 -6.24 8.69
N LYS A 296 19.80 -5.62 7.52
CA LYS A 296 20.05 -6.22 6.20
C LYS A 296 20.88 -5.26 5.37
N LYS A 297 21.89 -5.79 4.70
CA LYS A 297 22.77 -5.01 3.81
C LYS A 297 22.04 -4.68 2.52
N ILE A 298 22.12 -3.43 2.08
CA ILE A 298 21.64 -2.99 0.77
C ILE A 298 22.89 -2.83 -0.11
N GLY A 299 23.05 -3.70 -1.11
CA GLY A 299 24.23 -3.73 -1.97
C GLY A 299 24.32 -2.52 -2.88
N ARG A 300 25.53 -2.02 -3.16
CA ARG A 300 25.70 -1.08 -4.27
C ARG A 300 25.52 -1.86 -5.57
N LEU A 301 24.81 -1.26 -6.53
CA LEU A 301 24.73 -1.72 -7.91
C LEU A 301 25.35 -0.65 -8.79
N ASP A 302 26.32 -1.02 -9.62
CA ASP A 302 26.80 -0.17 -10.70
C ASP A 302 25.93 -0.41 -11.95
N THR A 303 25.22 0.62 -12.39
CA THR A 303 24.32 0.51 -13.56
C THR A 303 25.03 0.71 -14.89
N ASP A 304 26.33 1.03 -14.87
CA ASP A 304 27.14 1.10 -16.08
C ASP A 304 27.76 -0.26 -16.43
N ASP A 305 27.81 -1.19 -15.47
CA ASP A 305 28.25 -2.58 -15.66
C ASP A 305 27.04 -3.52 -15.85
N LEU A 306 26.70 -3.80 -17.12
CA LEU A 306 25.57 -4.68 -17.46
C LEU A 306 25.74 -6.10 -16.91
N ASP A 307 26.98 -6.61 -16.77
CA ASP A 307 27.24 -7.94 -16.23
C ASP A 307 26.91 -8.01 -14.74
N GLU A 308 27.08 -6.91 -13.99
CA GLU A 308 26.59 -6.82 -12.61
C GLU A 308 25.05 -6.83 -12.56
N ILE A 309 24.39 -6.10 -13.46
CA ILE A 309 22.93 -6.03 -13.50
C ILE A 309 22.30 -7.38 -13.87
N GLU A 310 22.90 -8.16 -14.77
CA GLU A 310 22.39 -9.49 -15.11
C GLU A 310 22.52 -10.48 -13.93
N LYS A 311 23.60 -10.38 -13.14
CA LYS A 311 23.83 -11.26 -11.98
C LYS A 311 22.79 -11.08 -10.86
N ILE A 312 22.19 -9.89 -10.74
CA ILE A 312 21.23 -9.63 -9.67
C ILE A 312 19.85 -10.23 -9.94
N ALA A 313 19.48 -10.44 -11.22
CA ALA A 313 18.20 -11.04 -11.62
C ALA A 313 18.18 -12.58 -11.59
N ASN A 314 19.34 -13.23 -11.66
CA ASN A 314 19.50 -14.68 -11.52
C ASN A 314 19.51 -15.15 -10.04
#